data_AF-A0A352IA10-F1
#
_entry.id   AF-A0A352IA10-F1
#
_cell.length_a   1.000
_cell.length_b   1.000
_cell.length_c   1.000
_cell.angle_alpha   90.00
_cell.angle_beta   90.00
_cell.angle_gamma   90.00
#
_symmetry.space_group_name_H-M   'P 1'
#
loop_
_entity.id
_entity.type
_entity.pdbx_description
1 polymer ?
#
loop_
_entity_poly.entity_id
_entity_poly.type
_entity_poly.pdbx_seq_one_letter_code
_entity_poly.pdbx_strand_id
1 'polypeptide(L)'
;MDYDFSYLDFIAKHHPKYYSDDRVLLCDILFRFLTDDEVSTEDLNWLQKEYTTKSEVLEELKRLETLLFSETLDYFYESIINPT
;
A
#
# COMPACT_ATOMS: atom_id res chain seq x y z
N MET A 1 -11.80 1.94 15.01
CA MET A 1 -11.80 2.90 13.89
C MET A 1 -12.32 2.12 12.72
N ASP A 2 -13.43 2.53 12.11
CA ASP A 2 -13.83 1.98 10.81
C ASP A 2 -12.87 2.58 9.78
N TYR A 3 -11.92 1.79 9.32
CA TYR A 3 -11.04 2.19 8.23
C TYR A 3 -11.84 2.07 6.93
N ASP A 4 -12.04 3.19 6.25
CA ASP A 4 -12.64 3.20 4.92
C ASP A 4 -11.58 2.71 3.91
N PHE A 5 -11.67 1.43 3.58
CA PHE A 5 -10.78 0.77 2.62
C PHE A 5 -11.20 0.99 1.16
N SER A 6 -12.14 1.90 0.88
CA SER A 6 -12.62 2.16 -0.48
C SER A 6 -11.52 2.57 -1.46
N TYR A 7 -10.45 3.24 -1.00
CA TYR A 7 -9.30 3.54 -1.84
C TYR A 7 -8.45 2.31 -2.16
N LEU A 8 -8.34 1.34 -1.24
CA LEU A 8 -7.66 0.06 -1.52
C LEU A 8 -8.47 -0.77 -2.52
N ASP A 9 -9.79 -0.81 -2.37
CA ASP A 9 -10.68 -1.46 -3.35
C ASP A 9 -10.54 -0.81 -4.74
N PHE A 10 -10.42 0.52 -4.78
CA PHE A 10 -10.16 1.25 -6.02
C PHE A 10 -8.81 0.85 -6.65
N ILE A 11 -7.73 0.82 -5.85
CA ILE A 11 -6.41 0.39 -6.31
C ILE A 11 -6.45 -1.06 -6.83
N ALA A 12 -7.06 -1.98 -6.06
CA ALA A 12 -7.18 -3.39 -6.43
C ALA A 12 -7.94 -3.60 -7.75
N LYS A 13 -8.95 -2.77 -8.01
CA LYS A 13 -9.78 -2.86 -9.20
C LYS A 13 -9.13 -2.28 -10.45
N HIS A 14 -8.32 -1.23 -10.29
CA HIS A 14 -7.87 -0.40 -11.43
C HIS A 14 -6.36 -0.41 -11.66
N HIS A 15 -5.55 -0.89 -10.71
CA HIS A 15 -4.10 -1.01 -10.90
C HIS A 15 -3.79 -2.34 -11.65
N PRO A 16 -3.24 -2.30 -12.88
CA PRO A 16 -3.05 -3.49 -13.71
C PRO A 16 -2.07 -4.52 -13.14
N LYS A 17 -1.27 -4.12 -12.14
CA LYS A 17 -0.24 -4.95 -11.50
C LYS A 17 -0.50 -5.17 -10.03
N TYR A 18 -1.71 -4.90 -9.53
CA TYR A 18 -2.02 -4.95 -8.09
C TYR A 18 -1.43 -6.17 -7.37
N TYR A 19 -1.64 -7.38 -7.89
CA TYR A 19 -1.17 -8.63 -7.27
C TYR A 19 0.32 -8.92 -7.45
N SER A 20 1.04 -8.15 -8.27
CA SER A 20 2.45 -8.32 -8.57
C SER A 20 3.28 -7.06 -8.29
N ASP A 21 2.70 -6.07 -7.62
CA ASP A 21 3.38 -4.82 -7.27
C ASP A 21 3.92 -4.93 -5.85
N ASP A 22 5.24 -4.92 -5.70
CA ASP A 22 5.90 -5.08 -4.40
C ASP A 22 5.47 -4.01 -3.38
N ARG A 23 5.04 -2.83 -3.85
CA ARG A 23 4.54 -1.77 -2.95
C ARG A 23 3.25 -2.17 -2.26
N VAL A 24 2.40 -2.97 -2.91
CA VAL A 24 1.14 -3.45 -2.31
C VAL A 24 1.43 -4.40 -1.16
N LEU A 25 2.37 -5.34 -1.35
CA LEU A 25 2.83 -6.23 -0.28
C LEU A 25 3.48 -5.43 0.86
N LEU A 26 4.32 -4.45 0.51
CA LEU A 26 4.96 -3.60 1.51
C LEU A 26 3.92 -2.83 2.33
N CYS A 27 2.91 -2.23 1.71
CA CYS A 27 1.83 -1.55 2.42
C CYS A 27 1.12 -2.48 3.42
N ASP A 28 0.83 -3.72 3.06
CA ASP A 28 0.22 -4.72 3.96
C ASP A 28 1.13 -5.02 5.16
N ILE A 29 2.43 -5.23 4.94
CA ILE A 29 3.42 -5.46 6.01
C ILE A 29 3.49 -4.25 6.96
N LEU A 30 3.60 -3.03 6.42
CA LEU A 30 3.67 -1.80 7.21
C LEU A 30 2.38 -1.58 8.01
N PHE A 31 1.22 -1.81 7.40
CA PHE A 31 -0.08 -1.68 8.06
C PHE A 31 -0.20 -2.65 9.24
N ARG A 32 0.10 -3.94 9.03
CA ARG A 32 0.08 -4.95 10.10
C ARG A 32 1.02 -4.60 11.25
N PHE A 33 2.21 -4.10 10.95
CA PHE A 33 3.13 -3.63 11.98
C PHE A 33 2.58 -2.47 12.80
N LEU A 34 1.84 -1.54 12.18
CA LEU A 34 1.22 -0.40 12.85
C LEU A 34 0.02 -0.82 13.71
N THR A 35 -0.76 -1.79 13.25
CA THR A 35 -1.95 -2.32 13.95
C THR A 35 -1.64 -3.41 14.97
N ASP A 36 -0.36 -3.78 15.13
CA ASP A 36 0.10 -4.89 15.97
C ASP A 36 -0.51 -6.26 15.56
N ASP A 37 -0.82 -6.41 14.28
CA ASP A 37 -1.20 -7.70 13.66
C ASP A 37 0.04 -8.56 13.37
N GLU A 38 -0.19 -9.84 13.03
CA GLU A 38 0.90 -10.79 12.79
C GLU A 38 1.77 -10.40 11.58
N VAL A 39 3.06 -10.21 11.85
CA VAL A 39 4.12 -9.96 10.86
C VAL A 39 5.17 -11.07 11.00
N SER A 40 5.72 -11.53 9.87
CA SER A 40 6.72 -12.59 9.91
C SER A 40 7.98 -12.15 10.66
N THR A 41 8.75 -13.09 11.21
CA THR A 41 10.01 -12.76 11.89
C THR A 41 11.01 -12.10 10.94
N GLU A 42 11.01 -12.49 9.66
CA GLU A 42 11.88 -11.89 8.64
C GLU A 42 11.52 -10.42 8.40
N ASP A 43 10.24 -10.14 8.19
CA ASP A 43 9.74 -8.79 7.95
C ASP A 43 9.91 -7.90 9.19
N LEU A 44 9.69 -8.44 10.39
CA LEU A 44 9.90 -7.72 11.64
C LEU A 44 11.38 -7.32 11.81
N ASN A 45 12.31 -8.23 11.51
CA ASN A 45 13.73 -7.95 11.55
C ASN A 45 14.15 -6.90 10.50
N TRP A 46 13.51 -6.90 9.33
CA TRP A 46 13.72 -5.88 8.31
C TRP A 46 13.20 -4.51 8.77
N LEU A 47 11.96 -4.45 9.26
CA LEU A 47 11.34 -3.24 9.80
C LEU A 47 12.17 -2.58 10.90
N GLN A 48 12.70 -3.38 11.83
CA GLN A 48 13.54 -2.88 12.93
C GLN A 48 14.91 -2.37 12.49
N LYS A 49 15.37 -2.73 11.28
CA LYS A 49 16.61 -2.21 10.69
C LYS A 49 16.37 -0.93 9.90
N GLU A 50 15.26 -0.86 9.18
CA GLU A 50 14.94 0.27 8.31
C GLU A 50 14.31 1.44 9.06
N TYR A 51 13.50 1.17 10.09
CA TYR A 51 12.74 2.19 10.82
C TYR A 51 13.09 2.18 12.31
N THR A 52 13.31 3.37 12.86
CA THR A 52 13.58 3.59 14.28
C THR A 52 12.28 3.74 15.06
N THR A 53 11.24 4.31 14.44
CA THR A 53 9.97 4.60 15.11
C THR A 53 8.74 4.17 14.30
N LYS A 54 7.63 3.86 14.99
CA LYS A 54 6.33 3.65 14.33
C LYS A 54 5.86 4.88 13.52
N SER A 55 6.33 6.08 13.86
CA SER A 55 5.99 7.30 13.10
C SER A 55 6.59 7.27 11.69
N GLU A 56 7.83 6.82 11.55
CA GLU A 56 8.49 6.69 10.24
C GLU A 56 7.78 5.64 9.38
N VAL A 57 7.37 4.52 9.99
CA VAL A 57 6.58 3.49 9.29
C VAL A 57 5.24 4.05 8.80
N LEU A 58 4.56 4.85 9.62
CA LEU A 58 3.31 5.50 9.23
C LEU A 58 3.49 6.51 8.09
N GLU A 59 4.57 7.29 8.11
CA GLU A 59 4.90 8.23 7.03
C GLU A 59 5.20 7.50 5.72
N GLU A 60 5.94 6.40 5.79
CA GLU A 60 6.24 5.59 4.62
C GLU A 60 4.99 4.92 4.04
N LEU A 61 4.13 4.34 4.90
CA LEU A 61 2.87 3.76 4.46
C LEU A 61 2.04 4.80 3.70
N LYS A 62 1.87 6.00 4.25
CA LYS A 62 1.15 7.09 3.59
C LYS A 62 1.76 7.47 2.24
N ARG A 63 3.09 7.51 2.16
CA ARG A 63 3.82 7.83 0.92
C ARG A 63 3.55 6.77 -0.15
N LEU A 64 3.66 5.49 0.20
CA LEU A 64 3.44 4.38 -0.72
C LEU A 64 1.98 4.31 -1.20
N GLU A 65 1.01 4.45 -0.29
CA GLU A 65 -0.41 4.48 -0.63
C GLU A 65 -0.76 5.64 -1.55
N THR A 66 -0.20 6.82 -1.30
CA THR A 66 -0.41 8.00 -2.15
C THR A 66 0.13 7.75 -3.57
N LEU A 67 1.30 7.14 -3.69
CA LEU A 67 1.90 6.81 -4.99
C LEU A 67 1.08 5.77 -5.74
N LEU A 68 0.71 4.67 -5.07
CA LEU A 68 -0.14 3.62 -5.65
C LEU A 68 -1.48 4.19 -6.11
N PHE A 69 -2.10 5.04 -5.29
CA PHE A 69 -3.39 5.65 -5.63
C PHE A 69 -3.26 6.60 -6.83
N SER A 70 -2.24 7.46 -6.86
CA SER A 70 -1.99 8.36 -7.99
C SER A 70 -1.75 7.60 -9.29
N GLU A 71 -0.93 6.55 -9.26
CA GLU A 71 -0.67 5.73 -10.45
C GLU A 71 -1.93 4.99 -10.91
N THR A 72 -2.74 4.50 -9.96
CA THR A 72 -4.02 3.86 -10.26
C THR A 72 -5.01 4.84 -10.90
N LEU A 73 -5.02 6.11 -10.47
CA LEU A 73 -5.83 7.14 -11.11
C LEU A 73 -5.43 7.34 -12.57
N ASP A 74 -4.15 7.34 -12.89
CA ASP A 74 -3.66 7.47 -14.26
C ASP A 74 -4.19 6.31 -15.13
N TYR A 75 -4.04 5.06 -14.68
CA TYR A 75 -4.59 3.90 -15.39
C TYR A 75 -6.12 3.95 -15.54
N PHE A 76 -6.82 4.39 -14.50
CA PHE A 76 -8.27 4.54 -14.53
C PHE A 76 -8.70 5.56 -15.60
N TYR A 77 -8.11 6.75 -15.63
CA TYR A 77 -8.46 7.76 -16.63
C TYR A 77 -8.06 7.35 -18.04
N GLU A 78 -6.91 6.70 -18.21
CA GLU A 78 -6.52 6.13 -19.50
C GLU A 78 -7.57 5.13 -20.03
N SER A 79 -8.11 4.28 -19.16
CA SER A 79 -9.17 3.32 -19.53
C SER A 79 -10.49 3.97 -19.95
N ILE A 80 -10.78 5.18 -19.44
CA ILE A 80 -11.98 5.95 -19.80
C ILE A 80 -11.78 6.70 -21.12
N ILE A 81 -10.60 7.29 -21.32
CA ILE A 81 -10.28 8.09 -22.50
C ILE A 81 -10.07 7.19 -23.73
N ASN A 82 -9.46 6.03 -23.53
CA ASN A 82 -9.18 5.04 -24.58
C ASN A 82 -9.89 3.71 -24.28
N PRO A 83 -11.24 3.67 -24.34
CA PRO A 83 -11.96 2.41 -24.19
C PRO A 83 -11.63 1.51 -25.37
N THR A 84 -11.14 0.30 -25.08
CA THR A 84 -10.79 -0.72 -26.08
C THR A 84 -12.01 -1.41 -26.64
#